data_AF-A0A133NPI4-F1
#
_entry.id   AF-A0A133NPI4-F1
#
_cell.length_a   1.000
_cell.length_b   1.000
_cell.length_c   1.000
_cell.angle_alpha   90.00
_cell.angle_beta   90.00
_cell.angle_gamma   90.00
#
_symmetry.space_group_name_H-M   'P 1'
#
loop_
_entity.id
_entity.type
_entity.pdbx_description
1 polymer ?
#
loop_
_entity_poly.entity_id
_entity_poly.type
_entity_poly.pdbx_seq_one_letter_code
_entity_poly.pdbx_strand_id
1 'polypeptide(L)'
;MLNFYNQELQTRAKEYIEKIKNDSKKLDKENQKFIEDIFLTKKNETYYSYGGYLGSALTQELETKKDVKFNDIFPKSIYPALKLLMGEKFFKIFIEISKNITNYPFSSGCNRRMVRSKNYFNYINPLFNLLGNFVNLYFLNIDIITIIKREYEKGVYGIDNPYYIAYEIDNGNQKVIDLTYNNMKAIFISNNKELVELTGKLLLAAKLQEGVRQQICENMDGGLQENFEYMFKIIYDNNLIRFSSVKRALATWTGLAGEGADISKIGKKELEIITEPLTTDTLRV
;
A
#
# COMPACT_ATOMS: atom_id res chain seq x y z
N MET A 1 -4.86 -10.11 8.65
CA MET A 1 -3.88 -11.21 8.57
C MET A 1 -4.54 -12.54 8.91
N LEU A 2 -3.95 -13.66 8.47
CA LEU A 2 -4.29 -15.05 8.80
C LEU A 2 -5.80 -15.37 8.78
N ASN A 3 -6.52 -14.75 7.85
CA ASN A 3 -7.95 -14.94 7.65
C ASN A 3 -8.16 -15.54 6.26
N PHE A 4 -8.46 -16.83 6.21
CA PHE A 4 -8.57 -17.61 4.99
C PHE A 4 -9.96 -18.26 4.92
N TYR A 5 -10.52 -18.39 3.72
CA TYR A 5 -11.78 -19.13 3.52
C TYR A 5 -11.58 -20.64 3.48
N ASN A 6 -10.38 -21.10 3.11
CA ASN A 6 -10.01 -22.50 3.05
C ASN A 6 -9.85 -23.08 4.48
N GLN A 7 -10.52 -24.20 4.78
CA GLN A 7 -10.50 -24.84 6.10
C GLN A 7 -9.11 -25.37 6.50
N GLU A 8 -8.35 -25.92 5.57
CA GLU A 8 -6.97 -26.38 5.83
C GLU A 8 -6.07 -25.21 6.24
N LEU A 9 -6.15 -24.09 5.51
CA LEU A 9 -5.41 -22.88 5.86
C LEU A 9 -5.85 -22.29 7.21
N GLN A 10 -7.14 -22.37 7.56
CA GLN A 10 -7.62 -21.97 8.88
C GLN A 10 -7.03 -22.83 10.00
N THR A 11 -6.97 -24.15 9.82
CA THR A 11 -6.37 -25.08 10.79
C THR A 11 -4.87 -24.80 10.94
N ARG A 12 -4.14 -24.71 9.83
CA ARG A 12 -2.72 -24.35 9.83
C ARG A 12 -2.46 -22.98 10.48
N ALA A 13 -3.33 -22.00 10.25
CA ALA A 13 -3.22 -20.68 10.87
C ALA A 13 -3.40 -20.73 12.39
N LYS A 14 -4.33 -21.55 12.91
CA LYS A 14 -4.50 -21.76 14.35
C LYS A 14 -3.25 -22.40 14.96
N GLU A 15 -2.73 -23.46 14.34
CA GLU A 15 -1.49 -24.12 14.77
C GLU A 15 -0.30 -23.16 14.75
N TYR A 16 -0.18 -22.34 13.70
CA TYR A 16 0.83 -21.31 13.58
C TYR A 16 0.74 -20.27 14.71
N ILE A 17 -0.45 -19.77 15.00
CA ILE A 17 -0.68 -18.79 16.08
C ILE A 17 -0.29 -19.39 17.44
N GLU A 18 -0.70 -20.61 17.74
CA GLU A 18 -0.35 -21.28 19.00
C GLU A 18 1.15 -21.54 19.11
N LYS A 19 1.81 -21.90 18.01
CA LYS A 19 3.27 -21.98 17.94
C LYS A 19 3.91 -20.62 18.26
N ILE A 20 3.48 -19.54 17.61
CA ILE A 20 4.03 -18.20 17.81
C ILE A 20 3.84 -17.72 19.25
N LYS A 21 2.66 -17.93 19.85
CA LYS A 21 2.43 -17.63 21.27
C LYS A 21 3.37 -18.41 22.18
N ASN A 22 3.58 -19.71 21.92
CA ASN A 22 4.50 -20.52 22.71
C ASN A 22 5.96 -20.08 22.55
N ASP A 23 6.40 -19.81 21.32
CA ASP A 23 7.76 -19.33 21.04
C ASP A 23 8.00 -17.94 21.65
N SER A 24 6.96 -17.10 21.73
CA SER A 24 7.04 -15.76 22.34
C SER A 24 7.38 -15.79 23.83
N LYS A 25 7.17 -16.91 24.54
CA LYS A 25 7.52 -17.06 25.98
C LYS A 25 9.01 -16.90 26.25
N LYS A 26 9.86 -17.02 25.22
CA LYS A 26 11.31 -16.79 25.29
C LYS A 26 11.69 -15.31 25.19
N LEU A 27 10.74 -14.44 24.80
CA LEU A 27 10.92 -13.00 24.68
C LEU A 27 10.55 -12.31 26.00
N ASP A 28 10.84 -11.02 26.12
CA ASP A 28 10.40 -10.23 27.27
C ASP A 28 8.86 -10.06 27.33
N LYS A 29 8.37 -9.53 28.46
CA LYS A 29 6.94 -9.35 28.71
C LYS A 29 6.25 -8.40 27.72
N GLU A 30 6.97 -7.40 27.22
CA GLU A 30 6.43 -6.43 26.27
C GLU A 30 6.15 -7.10 24.92
N ASN A 31 7.10 -7.90 24.43
CA ASN A 31 6.95 -8.71 23.22
C ASN A 31 5.87 -9.78 23.35
N GLN A 32 5.80 -10.47 24.51
CA GLN A 32 4.74 -11.45 24.76
C GLN A 32 3.36 -10.79 24.69
N LYS A 33 3.19 -9.64 25.36
CA LYS A 33 1.94 -8.88 25.33
C LYS A 33 1.57 -8.42 23.91
N PHE A 34 2.55 -7.94 23.13
CA PHE A 34 2.30 -7.58 21.74
C PHE A 34 1.78 -8.77 20.93
N ILE A 35 2.37 -9.97 21.10
CA ILE A 35 1.92 -11.21 20.43
C ILE A 35 0.52 -11.64 20.89
N GLU A 36 0.17 -11.44 22.16
CA GLU A 36 -1.19 -11.72 22.64
C GLU A 36 -2.19 -10.73 22.03
N ASP A 37 -1.91 -9.44 22.10
CA ASP A 37 -2.82 -8.38 21.65
C ASP A 37 -2.98 -8.37 20.12
N ILE A 38 -1.96 -8.74 19.35
CA ILE A 38 -2.05 -8.78 17.88
C ILE A 38 -2.99 -9.88 17.39
N PHE A 39 -3.15 -10.95 18.17
CA PHE A 39 -4.09 -12.03 17.88
C PHE A 39 -5.41 -11.91 18.66
N LEU A 40 -5.63 -10.81 19.38
CA LEU A 40 -6.88 -10.58 20.11
C LEU A 40 -8.03 -10.25 19.15
N THR A 41 -9.11 -11.04 19.22
CA THR A 41 -10.28 -10.90 18.33
C THR A 41 -11.53 -10.39 19.03
N LYS A 42 -11.51 -10.25 20.35
CA LYS A 42 -12.65 -9.72 21.12
C LYS A 42 -12.16 -8.97 22.36
N LYS A 43 -12.71 -7.76 22.57
CA LYS A 43 -12.55 -6.99 23.80
C LYS A 43 -13.77 -6.11 24.02
N ASN A 44 -14.29 -6.04 25.25
CA ASN A 44 -15.45 -5.22 25.60
C ASN A 44 -16.62 -5.41 24.61
N GLU A 45 -16.98 -6.67 24.33
CA GLU A 45 -18.04 -7.07 23.39
C GLU A 45 -17.81 -6.69 21.91
N THR A 46 -16.74 -5.97 21.60
CA THR A 46 -16.37 -5.59 20.23
C THR A 46 -15.48 -6.67 19.62
N TYR A 47 -15.82 -7.08 18.39
CA TYR A 47 -15.03 -8.03 17.61
C TYR A 47 -14.01 -7.31 16.74
N TYR A 48 -12.81 -7.87 16.67
CA TYR A 48 -11.69 -7.35 15.90
C TYR A 48 -11.11 -8.43 14.98
N SER A 49 -10.63 -8.02 13.83
CA SER A 49 -9.68 -8.83 13.06
C SER A 49 -8.33 -8.87 13.78
N TYR A 50 -7.50 -9.86 13.48
CA TYR A 50 -6.12 -9.88 13.96
C TYR A 50 -5.39 -8.58 13.57
N GLY A 51 -4.77 -7.93 14.56
CA GLY A 51 -4.13 -6.62 14.48
C GLY A 51 -5.09 -5.44 14.60
N GLY A 52 -6.39 -5.65 14.40
CA GLY A 52 -7.40 -4.60 14.45
C GLY A 52 -7.56 -3.98 15.83
N TYR A 53 -7.51 -4.79 16.89
CA TYR A 53 -7.54 -4.29 18.26
C TYR A 53 -6.34 -3.37 18.56
N LEU A 54 -5.12 -3.84 18.28
CA LEU A 54 -3.90 -3.04 18.49
C LEU A 54 -3.90 -1.74 17.69
N GLY A 55 -4.27 -1.78 16.41
CA GLY A 55 -4.38 -0.59 15.58
C GLY A 55 -5.38 0.42 16.15
N SER A 56 -6.54 -0.06 16.62
CA SER A 56 -7.55 0.80 17.27
C SER A 56 -7.06 1.39 18.59
N ALA A 57 -6.39 0.59 19.43
CA ALA A 57 -5.86 1.03 20.71
C ALA A 57 -4.76 2.09 20.53
N LEU A 58 -3.83 1.88 19.61
CA LEU A 58 -2.79 2.85 19.27
C LEU A 58 -3.36 4.14 18.69
N THR A 59 -4.42 4.05 17.87
CA THR A 59 -5.10 5.24 17.34
C THR A 59 -5.67 6.10 18.47
N GLN A 60 -6.30 5.48 19.48
CA GLN A 60 -6.81 6.20 20.64
C GLN A 60 -5.68 6.78 21.51
N GLU A 61 -4.62 6.00 21.75
CA GLU A 61 -3.47 6.43 22.56
C GLU A 61 -2.75 7.64 21.95
N LEU A 62 -2.63 7.67 20.62
CA LEU A 62 -1.85 8.67 19.90
C LEU A 62 -2.67 9.85 19.37
N GLU A 63 -3.99 9.89 19.61
CA GLU A 63 -4.91 10.90 19.06
C GLU A 63 -4.50 12.34 19.40
N THR A 64 -4.03 12.58 20.62
CA THR A 64 -3.62 13.91 21.09
C THR A 64 -2.17 14.27 20.76
N LYS A 65 -1.39 13.31 20.24
CA LYS A 65 0.03 13.51 19.93
C LYS A 65 0.18 14.22 18.58
N LYS A 66 0.61 15.48 18.63
CA LYS A 66 0.75 16.34 17.44
C LYS A 66 1.66 15.80 16.35
N ASP A 67 2.73 15.08 16.72
CA ASP A 67 3.76 14.61 15.79
C ASP A 67 4.10 13.15 16.09
N VAL A 68 3.26 12.23 15.59
CA VAL A 68 3.48 10.79 15.73
C VAL A 68 4.58 10.37 14.76
N LYS A 69 5.54 9.61 15.29
CA LYS A 69 6.65 9.00 14.56
C LYS A 69 6.44 7.50 14.39
N PHE A 70 7.14 6.91 13.44
CA PHE A 70 7.13 5.46 13.22
C PHE A 70 7.38 4.65 14.51
N ASN A 71 8.36 5.06 15.32
CA ASN A 71 8.72 4.37 16.56
C ASN A 71 7.66 4.50 17.67
N ASP A 72 6.68 5.40 17.54
CA ASP A 72 5.54 5.46 18.46
C ASP A 72 4.53 4.33 18.17
N ILE A 73 4.48 3.85 16.93
CA ILE A 73 3.61 2.74 16.49
C ILE A 73 4.33 1.40 16.63
N PHE A 74 5.59 1.35 16.20
CA PHE A 74 6.43 0.16 16.27
C PHE A 74 7.76 0.48 16.98
N PRO A 75 7.78 0.56 18.32
CA PRO A 75 9.00 0.81 19.06
C PRO A 75 10.01 -0.33 18.86
N LYS A 76 11.30 -0.02 18.97
CA LYS A 76 12.38 -1.02 18.76
C LYS A 76 12.29 -2.20 19.73
N SER A 77 11.70 -1.99 20.91
CA SER A 77 11.47 -3.03 21.92
C SER A 77 10.67 -4.21 21.40
N ILE A 78 9.69 -3.99 20.50
CA ILE A 78 8.83 -5.05 19.95
C ILE A 78 9.40 -5.72 18.68
N TYR A 79 10.58 -5.34 18.22
CA TYR A 79 11.19 -5.93 17.01
C TYR A 79 11.38 -7.46 17.10
N PRO A 80 11.73 -8.06 18.26
CA PRO A 80 11.74 -9.51 18.40
C PRO A 80 10.38 -10.17 18.08
N ALA A 81 9.26 -9.59 18.53
CA ALA A 81 7.92 -10.09 18.20
C ALA A 81 7.61 -9.95 16.70
N LEU A 82 7.96 -8.84 16.07
CA LEU A 82 7.78 -8.66 14.62
C LEU A 82 8.58 -9.70 13.82
N LYS A 83 9.84 -9.94 14.20
CA LYS A 83 10.69 -10.97 13.59
C LYS A 83 10.12 -12.38 13.79
N LEU A 84 9.55 -12.66 14.96
CA LEU A 84 8.88 -13.94 15.21
C LEU A 84 7.68 -14.13 14.28
N LEU A 85 6.89 -13.06 14.04
CA LEU A 85 5.68 -13.10 13.22
C LEU A 85 5.92 -13.26 11.71
N MET A 86 6.99 -12.68 11.17
CA MET A 86 7.22 -12.61 9.72
C MET A 86 8.63 -13.07 9.26
N GLY A 87 9.49 -13.49 10.20
CA GLY A 87 10.87 -13.83 9.91
C GLY A 87 11.78 -12.62 9.65
N GLU A 88 13.10 -12.84 9.73
CA GLU A 88 14.11 -11.77 9.61
C GLU A 88 14.11 -11.09 8.23
N LYS A 89 13.90 -11.84 7.14
CA LYS A 89 13.89 -11.28 5.78
C LYS A 89 12.76 -10.26 5.62
N PHE A 90 11.51 -10.67 5.89
CA PHE A 90 10.37 -9.77 5.74
C PHE A 90 10.36 -8.66 6.79
N PHE A 91 10.90 -8.90 7.99
CA PHE A 91 11.06 -7.84 8.98
C PHE A 91 11.91 -6.69 8.45
N LYS A 92 13.07 -6.96 7.84
CA LYS A 92 13.92 -5.91 7.25
C LYS A 92 13.18 -5.09 6.20
N ILE A 93 12.52 -5.78 5.27
CA ILE A 93 11.75 -5.17 4.18
C ILE A 93 10.59 -4.34 4.74
N PHE A 94 9.85 -4.87 5.72
CA PHE A 94 8.77 -4.16 6.41
C PHE A 94 9.26 -2.84 7.02
N ILE A 95 10.40 -2.85 7.71
CA ILE A 95 10.97 -1.63 8.31
C ILE A 95 11.35 -0.60 7.25
N GLU A 96 11.96 -1.01 6.15
CA GLU A 96 12.38 -0.09 5.07
C GLU A 96 11.19 0.54 4.36
N ILE A 97 10.17 -0.25 4.01
CA ILE A 97 8.92 0.27 3.44
C ILE A 97 8.22 1.21 4.43
N SER A 98 8.14 0.81 5.71
CA SER A 98 7.44 1.61 6.74
C SER A 98 8.10 2.97 6.98
N LYS A 99 9.41 3.08 6.86
CA LYS A 99 10.13 4.36 6.94
C LYS A 99 9.79 5.31 5.78
N ASN A 100 9.44 4.76 4.62
CA ASN A 100 9.11 5.52 3.43
C ASN A 100 7.60 5.73 3.24
N ILE A 101 6.75 5.16 4.13
CA ILE A 101 5.30 5.14 3.93
C ILE A 101 4.68 6.53 3.77
N THR A 102 5.25 7.54 4.43
CA THR A 102 4.78 8.94 4.40
C THR A 102 4.99 9.64 3.06
N ASN A 103 5.74 9.03 2.13
CA ASN A 103 5.90 9.52 0.77
C ASN A 103 4.73 9.11 -0.14
N TYR A 104 3.87 8.20 0.32
CA TYR A 104 2.71 7.70 -0.41
C TYR A 104 1.41 8.21 0.24
N PRO A 105 0.29 8.31 -0.51
CA PRO A 105 -0.99 8.66 0.08
C PRO A 105 -1.44 7.62 1.11
N PHE A 106 -2.00 8.07 2.23
CA PHE A 106 -2.54 7.18 3.26
C PHE A 106 -4.00 6.76 2.98
N SER A 107 -4.68 7.46 2.07
CA SER A 107 -6.05 7.13 1.66
C SER A 107 -6.07 5.96 0.67
N SER A 108 -7.08 5.09 0.76
CA SER A 108 -7.19 3.88 -0.06
C SER A 108 -8.65 3.60 -0.48
N GLY A 109 -8.83 2.71 -1.46
CA GLY A 109 -10.16 2.32 -1.97
C GLY A 109 -10.66 3.17 -3.14
N CYS A 110 -11.96 3.07 -3.44
CA CYS A 110 -12.60 3.75 -4.57
C CYS A 110 -12.79 5.26 -4.33
N ASN A 111 -12.84 5.68 -3.06
CA ASN A 111 -12.98 7.08 -2.64
C ASN A 111 -11.64 7.70 -2.22
N ARG A 112 -10.52 7.07 -2.60
CA ARG A 112 -9.20 7.53 -2.17
C ARG A 112 -8.86 8.91 -2.75
N ARG A 113 -7.98 9.62 -2.06
CA ARG A 113 -7.46 10.93 -2.44
C ARG A 113 -5.94 10.93 -2.33
N MET A 114 -5.26 11.78 -3.11
CA MET A 114 -3.81 11.93 -3.08
C MET A 114 -3.30 12.73 -1.87
N VAL A 115 -3.85 12.47 -0.69
CA VAL A 115 -3.48 13.18 0.54
C VAL A 115 -2.32 12.44 1.20
N ARG A 116 -1.25 13.17 1.48
CA ARG A 116 -0.06 12.70 2.18
C ARG A 116 0.07 13.41 3.51
N SER A 117 0.83 12.83 4.42
CA SER A 117 1.16 13.45 5.70
C SER A 117 2.53 13.00 6.15
N LYS A 118 3.26 13.87 6.84
CA LYS A 118 4.49 13.48 7.54
C LYS A 118 4.21 12.85 8.90
N ASN A 119 2.99 13.01 9.42
CA ASN A 119 2.57 12.45 10.70
C ASN A 119 2.13 10.98 10.51
N TYR A 120 2.81 10.07 11.22
CA TYR A 120 2.57 8.63 11.14
C TYR A 120 1.20 8.19 11.68
N PHE A 121 0.51 9.05 12.43
CA PHE A 121 -0.86 8.81 12.89
C PHE A 121 -1.79 8.39 11.74
N ASN A 122 -1.70 9.09 10.60
CA ASN A 122 -2.51 8.82 9.41
C ASN A 122 -2.17 7.47 8.74
N TYR A 123 -1.04 6.87 9.12
CA TYR A 123 -0.51 5.64 8.54
C TYR A 123 -0.63 4.43 9.47
N ILE A 124 -1.23 4.56 10.67
CA ILE A 124 -1.42 3.42 11.59
C ILE A 124 -2.12 2.26 10.85
N ASN A 125 -3.29 2.50 10.27
CA ASN A 125 -4.03 1.45 9.55
C ASN A 125 -3.25 0.91 8.31
N PRO A 126 -2.71 1.75 7.40
CA PRO A 126 -1.82 1.28 6.34
C PRO A 126 -0.66 0.39 6.81
N LEU A 127 -0.01 0.74 7.92
CA LEU A 127 1.12 -0.02 8.47
C LEU A 127 0.68 -1.37 9.06
N PHE A 128 -0.45 -1.42 9.76
CA PHE A 128 -1.00 -2.70 10.25
C PHE A 128 -1.46 -3.61 9.10
N ASN A 129 -1.97 -3.05 8.00
CA ASN A 129 -2.24 -3.80 6.78
C ASN A 129 -0.95 -4.35 6.16
N LEU A 130 0.10 -3.53 6.07
CA LEU A 130 1.41 -3.95 5.57
C LEU A 130 2.02 -5.06 6.43
N LEU A 131 1.97 -4.92 7.77
CA LEU A 131 2.38 -5.95 8.71
C LEU A 131 1.62 -7.25 8.44
N GLY A 132 0.29 -7.16 8.35
CA GLY A 132 -0.56 -8.31 8.10
C GLY A 132 -0.25 -9.03 6.78
N ASN A 133 0.09 -8.28 5.73
CA ASN A 133 0.52 -8.84 4.45
C ASN A 133 1.83 -9.63 4.60
N PHE A 134 2.85 -9.09 5.27
CA PHE A 134 4.11 -9.82 5.47
C PHE A 134 3.95 -11.05 6.37
N VAL A 135 3.10 -11.00 7.39
CA VAL A 135 2.75 -12.17 8.21
C VAL A 135 2.09 -13.25 7.34
N ASN A 136 1.16 -12.87 6.46
CA ASN A 136 0.53 -13.80 5.51
C ASN A 136 1.56 -14.44 4.57
N LEU A 137 2.44 -13.63 3.97
CA LEU A 137 3.48 -14.12 3.05
C LEU A 137 4.43 -15.10 3.73
N TYR A 138 4.83 -14.80 4.97
CA TYR A 138 5.67 -15.69 5.77
C TYR A 138 4.95 -17.00 6.11
N PHE A 139 3.71 -16.93 6.59
CA PHE A 139 2.91 -18.09 6.93
C PHE A 139 2.68 -19.03 5.72
N LEU A 140 2.42 -18.45 4.56
CA LEU A 140 2.16 -19.19 3.32
C LEU A 140 3.45 -19.62 2.59
N ASN A 141 4.62 -19.15 3.05
CA ASN A 141 5.90 -19.32 2.36
C ASN A 141 5.86 -18.84 0.90
N ILE A 142 5.26 -17.66 0.66
CA ILE A 142 5.13 -17.06 -0.67
C ILE A 142 6.23 -16.03 -0.89
N ASP A 143 6.97 -16.16 -1.99
CA ASP A 143 7.98 -15.21 -2.42
C ASP A 143 7.44 -14.18 -3.43
N ILE A 144 8.27 -13.20 -3.78
CA ILE A 144 7.88 -12.11 -4.68
C ILE A 144 7.55 -12.58 -6.11
N ILE A 145 8.23 -13.61 -6.62
CA ILE A 145 8.01 -14.12 -7.96
C ILE A 145 6.65 -14.81 -8.03
N THR A 146 6.31 -15.58 -7.00
CA THR A 146 5.00 -16.20 -6.84
C THR A 146 3.88 -15.16 -6.80
N ILE A 147 4.08 -14.02 -6.11
CA ILE A 147 3.12 -12.90 -6.11
C ILE A 147 2.92 -12.36 -7.54
N ILE A 148 4.01 -12.01 -8.22
CA ILE A 148 3.95 -11.35 -9.55
C ILE A 148 3.30 -12.28 -10.59
N LYS A 149 3.65 -13.56 -10.58
CA LYS A 149 3.08 -14.55 -11.49
C LYS A 149 1.69 -15.03 -11.09
N ARG A 150 1.22 -14.67 -9.89
CA ARG A 150 -0.04 -15.13 -9.30
C ARG A 150 -0.13 -16.66 -9.18
N GLU A 151 1.01 -17.28 -8.87
CA GLU A 151 1.17 -18.74 -8.75
C GLU A 151 0.87 -19.23 -7.32
N TYR A 152 -0.29 -18.85 -6.77
CA TYR A 152 -0.73 -19.24 -5.43
C TYR A 152 -2.17 -19.75 -5.44
N GLU A 153 -2.57 -20.46 -4.38
CA GLU A 153 -3.88 -21.10 -4.29
C GLU A 153 -5.04 -20.10 -4.42
N LYS A 154 -6.11 -20.53 -5.10
CA LYS A 154 -7.34 -19.74 -5.20
C LYS A 154 -7.97 -19.57 -3.81
N GLY A 155 -8.45 -18.35 -3.52
CA GLY A 155 -9.04 -18.02 -2.22
C GLY A 155 -8.07 -17.43 -1.20
N VAL A 156 -6.78 -17.30 -1.56
CA VAL A 156 -5.82 -16.51 -0.81
C VAL A 156 -5.93 -15.04 -1.26
N TYR A 157 -6.54 -14.21 -0.42
CA TYR A 157 -6.74 -12.78 -0.65
C TYR A 157 -5.71 -11.94 0.11
N GLY A 158 -5.44 -10.71 -0.36
CA GLY A 158 -4.51 -9.80 0.30
C GLY A 158 -3.03 -10.19 0.19
N ILE A 159 -2.67 -10.89 -0.89
CA ILE A 159 -1.28 -11.30 -1.20
C ILE A 159 -0.59 -10.30 -2.12
N ASP A 160 -1.36 -9.56 -2.89
CA ASP A 160 -0.82 -8.48 -3.71
C ASP A 160 -0.18 -7.42 -2.80
N ASN A 161 1.10 -7.16 -3.04
CA ASN A 161 1.91 -6.29 -2.20
C ASN A 161 2.78 -5.38 -3.09
N PRO A 162 2.20 -4.31 -3.65
CA PRO A 162 2.92 -3.42 -4.56
C PRO A 162 4.08 -2.70 -3.88
N TYR A 163 4.07 -2.55 -2.54
CA TYR A 163 5.20 -2.01 -1.79
C TYR A 163 6.39 -2.97 -1.76
N TYR A 164 6.15 -4.29 -1.62
CA TYR A 164 7.22 -5.28 -1.69
C TYR A 164 7.78 -5.41 -3.11
N ILE A 165 6.93 -5.35 -4.13
CA ILE A 165 7.38 -5.31 -5.53
C ILE A 165 8.23 -4.05 -5.79
N ALA A 166 7.77 -2.87 -5.37
CA ALA A 166 8.52 -1.62 -5.50
C ALA A 166 9.86 -1.65 -4.77
N TYR A 167 9.89 -2.23 -3.56
CA TYR A 167 11.13 -2.44 -2.81
C TYR A 167 12.15 -3.29 -3.60
N GLU A 168 11.72 -4.39 -4.22
CA GLU A 168 12.62 -5.24 -5.01
C GLU A 168 13.09 -4.54 -6.31
N ILE A 169 12.24 -3.72 -6.93
CA ILE A 169 12.62 -2.86 -8.08
C ILE A 169 13.73 -1.89 -7.65
N ASP A 170 13.54 -1.19 -6.54
CA ASP A 170 14.48 -0.18 -6.05
C ASP A 170 15.83 -0.78 -5.63
N ASN A 171 15.83 -2.08 -5.28
CA ASN A 171 17.05 -2.84 -4.99
C ASN A 171 17.65 -3.54 -6.23
N GLY A 172 17.16 -3.24 -7.44
CA GLY A 172 17.74 -3.72 -8.69
C GLY A 172 17.49 -5.20 -8.97
N ASN A 173 16.42 -5.78 -8.44
CA ASN A 173 16.06 -7.17 -8.76
C ASN A 173 15.56 -7.28 -10.20
N GLN A 174 16.47 -7.60 -11.12
CA GLN A 174 16.19 -7.64 -12.57
C GLN A 174 15.02 -8.57 -12.91
N LYS A 175 14.92 -9.72 -12.25
CA LYS A 175 13.83 -10.68 -12.48
C LYS A 175 12.47 -10.09 -12.12
N VAL A 176 12.40 -9.28 -11.06
CA VAL A 176 11.18 -8.54 -10.71
C VAL A 176 10.91 -7.46 -11.75
N ILE A 177 11.91 -6.66 -12.12
CA ILE A 177 11.79 -5.59 -13.11
C ILE A 177 11.21 -6.12 -14.43
N ASP A 178 11.75 -7.21 -14.95
CA ASP A 178 11.32 -7.83 -16.22
C ASP A 178 9.86 -8.33 -16.17
N LEU A 179 9.36 -8.70 -14.99
CA LEU A 179 8.01 -9.21 -14.79
C LEU A 179 7.00 -8.14 -14.35
N THR A 180 7.45 -6.93 -13.98
CA THR A 180 6.61 -5.88 -13.35
C THR A 180 5.82 -5.04 -14.37
N TYR A 181 5.94 -5.28 -15.68
CA TYR A 181 5.23 -4.46 -16.69
C TYR A 181 3.70 -4.39 -16.50
N ASN A 182 3.09 -5.33 -15.75
CA ASN A 182 1.66 -5.34 -15.41
C ASN A 182 1.32 -4.80 -14.00
N ASN A 183 2.31 -4.48 -13.14
CA ASN A 183 2.10 -4.00 -11.79
C ASN A 183 2.32 -2.48 -11.69
N MET A 184 1.41 -1.73 -12.33
CA MET A 184 1.49 -0.26 -12.45
C MET A 184 1.68 0.45 -11.11
N LYS A 185 0.97 0.00 -10.06
CA LYS A 185 1.09 0.60 -8.73
C LYS A 185 2.50 0.47 -8.14
N ALA A 186 3.15 -0.68 -8.35
CA ALA A 186 4.52 -0.89 -7.87
C ALA A 186 5.52 0.03 -8.60
N ILE A 187 5.35 0.20 -9.92
CA ILE A 187 6.15 1.14 -10.71
C ILE A 187 6.05 2.57 -10.14
N PHE A 188 4.83 3.03 -9.85
CA PHE A 188 4.63 4.38 -9.32
C PHE A 188 5.09 4.57 -7.87
N ILE A 189 5.12 3.51 -7.06
CA ILE A 189 5.69 3.53 -5.70
C ILE A 189 7.23 3.55 -5.77
N SER A 190 7.82 2.85 -6.75
CA SER A 190 9.27 2.73 -6.90
C SER A 190 9.95 4.04 -7.29
N ASN A 191 11.24 4.15 -6.97
CA ASN A 191 12.12 5.23 -7.39
C ASN A 191 12.71 5.02 -8.81
N ASN A 192 12.34 3.94 -9.50
CA ASN A 192 12.87 3.60 -10.82
C ASN A 192 12.28 4.50 -11.93
N LYS A 193 13.02 5.55 -12.29
CA LYS A 193 12.60 6.55 -13.29
C LYS A 193 12.50 5.99 -14.70
N GLU A 194 13.32 5.01 -15.04
CA GLU A 194 13.27 4.37 -16.36
C GLU A 194 11.93 3.65 -16.57
N LEU A 195 11.47 2.88 -15.58
CA LEU A 195 10.16 2.21 -15.65
C LEU A 195 9.00 3.21 -15.70
N VAL A 196 9.10 4.34 -14.97
CA VAL A 196 8.10 5.41 -15.03
C VAL A 196 8.09 6.08 -16.42
N GLU A 197 9.27 6.34 -17.00
CA GLU A 197 9.38 6.90 -18.35
C GLU A 197 8.82 5.96 -19.42
N LEU A 198 9.15 4.67 -19.35
CA LEU A 198 8.59 3.62 -20.22
C LEU A 198 7.07 3.53 -20.08
N THR A 199 6.54 3.66 -18.86
CA THR A 199 5.10 3.70 -18.61
C THR A 199 4.46 4.94 -19.24
N GLY A 200 5.12 6.09 -19.21
CA GLY A 200 4.70 7.31 -19.92
C GLY A 200 4.65 7.13 -21.44
N LYS A 201 5.68 6.50 -22.03
CA LYS A 201 5.72 6.16 -23.47
C LYS A 201 4.60 5.18 -23.84
N LEU A 202 4.36 4.18 -22.99
CA LEU A 202 3.27 3.22 -23.16
C LEU A 202 1.89 3.92 -23.14
N LEU A 203 1.67 4.85 -22.21
CA LEU A 203 0.43 5.63 -22.13
C LEU A 203 0.16 6.41 -23.42
N LEU A 204 1.19 7.03 -24.01
CA LEU A 204 1.07 7.74 -25.28
C LEU A 204 0.80 6.81 -26.47
N ALA A 205 1.39 5.63 -26.46
CA ALA A 205 1.21 4.60 -27.49
C ALA A 205 -0.18 3.94 -27.42
N ALA A 206 -0.81 3.91 -26.24
CA ALA A 206 -2.09 3.24 -25.97
C ALA A 206 -3.32 3.96 -26.58
N LYS A 207 -3.26 4.41 -27.84
CA LYS A 207 -4.33 5.17 -28.52
C LYS A 207 -5.65 4.40 -28.59
N LEU A 208 -5.63 3.12 -28.99
CA LEU A 208 -6.83 2.28 -29.13
C LEU A 208 -7.02 1.27 -27.98
N GLN A 209 -6.10 1.23 -27.02
CA GLN A 209 -6.12 0.25 -25.93
C GLN A 209 -6.60 0.90 -24.63
N GLU A 210 -7.92 0.93 -24.43
CA GLU A 210 -8.50 1.52 -23.22
C GLU A 210 -8.06 0.84 -21.94
N GLY A 211 -7.95 -0.49 -21.95
CA GLY A 211 -7.51 -1.27 -20.78
C GLY A 211 -6.13 -0.85 -20.29
N VAL A 212 -5.18 -0.62 -21.21
CA VAL A 212 -3.82 -0.16 -20.84
C VAL A 212 -3.85 1.24 -20.23
N ARG A 213 -4.59 2.18 -20.83
CA ARG A 213 -4.77 3.52 -20.25
C ARG A 213 -5.37 3.45 -18.86
N GLN A 214 -6.39 2.60 -18.68
CA GLN A 214 -7.05 2.42 -17.40
C GLN A 214 -6.07 1.87 -16.34
N GLN A 215 -5.33 0.81 -16.65
CA GLN A 215 -4.34 0.24 -15.72
C GLN A 215 -3.29 1.26 -15.27
N ILE A 216 -2.80 2.09 -16.18
CA ILE A 216 -1.81 3.14 -15.87
C ILE A 216 -2.45 4.24 -15.01
N CYS A 217 -3.50 4.87 -15.52
CA CYS A 217 -4.09 6.03 -14.87
C CYS A 217 -4.72 5.65 -13.50
N GLU A 218 -5.44 4.54 -13.38
CA GLU A 218 -6.05 4.17 -12.09
C GLU A 218 -5.03 3.83 -10.98
N ASN A 219 -3.72 3.84 -11.24
CA ASN A 219 -2.69 3.53 -10.25
C ASN A 219 -1.67 4.64 -9.99
N MET A 220 -1.53 5.63 -10.89
CA MET A 220 -0.49 6.67 -10.77
C MET A 220 -0.63 7.57 -9.54
N ASP A 221 -1.82 7.66 -8.96
CA ASP A 221 -2.10 8.42 -7.75
C ASP A 221 -1.59 7.75 -6.48
N GLY A 222 -1.33 6.44 -6.50
CA GLY A 222 -0.96 5.65 -5.33
C GLY A 222 0.53 5.63 -4.99
N GLY A 223 1.35 6.38 -5.72
CA GLY A 223 2.82 6.33 -5.65
C GLY A 223 3.49 7.61 -5.17
N LEU A 224 4.76 7.78 -5.54
CA LEU A 224 5.55 8.98 -5.27
C LEU A 224 4.95 10.20 -5.96
N GLN A 225 5.03 11.36 -5.29
CA GLN A 225 4.49 12.62 -5.80
C GLN A 225 5.12 13.00 -7.15
N GLU A 226 6.43 12.91 -7.27
CA GLU A 226 7.16 13.19 -8.50
C GLU A 226 6.77 12.27 -9.67
N ASN A 227 6.50 10.99 -9.40
CA ASN A 227 6.05 10.05 -10.43
C ASN A 227 4.64 10.42 -10.91
N PHE A 228 3.76 10.83 -10.00
CA PHE A 228 2.44 11.36 -10.35
C PHE A 228 2.54 12.64 -11.20
N GLU A 229 3.36 13.60 -10.78
CA GLU A 229 3.57 14.88 -11.50
C GLU A 229 4.05 14.65 -12.93
N TYR A 230 5.03 13.75 -13.11
CA TYR A 230 5.53 13.36 -14.43
C TYR A 230 4.41 12.79 -15.33
N MET A 231 3.66 11.82 -14.84
CA MET A 231 2.57 11.21 -15.61
C MET A 231 1.42 12.18 -15.88
N PHE A 232 1.13 13.07 -14.92
CA PHE A 232 0.08 14.07 -15.04
C PHE A 232 0.44 15.10 -16.12
N LYS A 233 1.72 15.51 -16.19
CA LYS A 233 2.24 16.36 -17.26
C LYS A 233 2.06 15.72 -18.64
N ILE A 234 2.32 14.41 -18.78
CA ILE A 234 2.06 13.69 -20.05
C ILE A 234 0.59 13.78 -20.44
N ILE A 235 -0.33 13.57 -19.48
CA ILE A 235 -1.78 13.67 -19.71
C ILE A 235 -2.16 15.08 -20.19
N TYR A 236 -1.64 16.11 -19.51
CA TYR A 236 -1.90 17.51 -19.82
C TYR A 236 -1.37 17.90 -21.20
N ASP A 237 -0.06 17.74 -21.44
CA ASP A 237 0.62 18.17 -22.66
C ASP A 237 0.06 17.49 -23.91
N ASN A 238 -0.41 16.25 -23.79
CA ASN A 238 -0.91 15.45 -24.91
C ASN A 238 -2.44 15.42 -25.00
N ASN A 239 -3.14 16.27 -24.23
CA ASN A 239 -4.60 16.36 -24.20
C ASN A 239 -5.30 15.00 -23.98
N LEU A 240 -4.71 14.12 -23.16
CA LEU A 240 -5.23 12.75 -22.96
C LEU A 240 -6.57 12.73 -22.20
N ILE A 241 -6.98 13.86 -21.62
CA ILE A 241 -8.29 14.01 -20.97
C ILE A 241 -9.48 13.75 -21.90
N ARG A 242 -9.27 13.75 -23.22
CA ARG A 242 -10.29 13.32 -24.20
C ARG A 242 -10.73 11.87 -24.02
N PHE A 243 -9.93 11.02 -23.38
CA PHE A 243 -10.26 9.61 -23.14
C PHE A 243 -11.05 9.41 -21.85
N SER A 244 -12.15 8.67 -21.92
CA SER A 244 -13.02 8.39 -20.76
C SER A 244 -12.29 7.72 -19.60
N SER A 245 -11.34 6.82 -19.87
CA SER A 245 -10.52 6.19 -18.82
C SER A 245 -9.66 7.19 -18.05
N VAL A 246 -9.14 8.23 -18.72
CA VAL A 246 -8.35 9.29 -18.08
C VAL A 246 -9.24 10.19 -17.24
N LYS A 247 -10.44 10.55 -17.73
CA LYS A 247 -11.42 11.34 -16.96
C LYS A 247 -11.85 10.65 -15.66
N ARG A 248 -12.12 9.34 -15.73
CA ARG A 248 -12.49 8.52 -14.55
C ARG A 248 -11.36 8.50 -13.51
N ALA A 249 -10.12 8.29 -13.96
CA ALA A 249 -9.00 8.27 -13.05
C ALA A 249 -8.80 9.65 -12.39
N LEU A 250 -8.87 10.75 -13.16
CA LEU A 250 -8.79 12.10 -12.60
C LEU A 250 -9.87 12.37 -11.55
N ALA A 251 -11.12 11.96 -11.82
CA ALA A 251 -12.23 12.05 -10.87
C ALA A 251 -11.91 11.37 -9.54
N THR A 252 -11.32 10.17 -9.59
CA THR A 252 -10.91 9.42 -8.39
C THR A 252 -9.84 10.17 -7.61
N TRP A 253 -8.74 10.56 -8.25
CA TRP A 253 -7.56 11.09 -7.54
C TRP A 253 -7.85 12.45 -6.87
N THR A 254 -8.64 13.28 -7.54
CA THR A 254 -9.00 14.64 -7.12
C THR A 254 -10.21 14.67 -6.20
N GLY A 255 -11.09 13.67 -6.32
CA GLY A 255 -12.37 13.66 -5.67
C GLY A 255 -13.43 14.57 -6.25
N LEU A 256 -13.19 15.12 -7.44
CA LEU A 256 -14.13 16.01 -8.12
C LEU A 256 -15.40 15.29 -8.60
N ALA A 257 -15.40 13.96 -8.64
CA ALA A 257 -16.56 13.17 -9.05
C ALA A 257 -16.75 11.96 -8.13
N GLY A 258 -17.91 11.90 -7.48
CA GLY A 258 -18.39 10.74 -6.71
C GLY A 258 -19.14 9.73 -7.59
N GLU A 259 -19.77 8.74 -6.97
CA GLU A 259 -20.64 7.79 -7.69
C GLU A 259 -21.76 8.52 -8.43
N GLY A 260 -21.91 8.24 -9.72
CA GLY A 260 -22.94 8.86 -10.59
C GLY A 260 -22.58 10.25 -11.13
N ALA A 261 -21.38 10.78 -10.87
CA ALA A 261 -20.96 12.05 -11.43
C ALA A 261 -20.77 11.97 -12.95
N ASP A 262 -21.27 12.99 -13.66
CA ASP A 262 -21.13 13.10 -15.10
C ASP A 262 -19.69 13.51 -15.48
N ILE A 263 -18.84 12.50 -15.70
CA ILE A 263 -17.44 12.68 -16.10
C ILE A 263 -17.28 13.46 -17.41
N SER A 264 -18.34 13.60 -18.23
CA SER A 264 -18.26 14.38 -19.47
C SER A 264 -17.90 15.85 -19.21
N LYS A 265 -18.26 16.36 -18.03
CA LYS A 265 -17.98 17.72 -17.55
C LYS A 265 -16.53 17.95 -17.14
N ILE A 266 -15.74 16.88 -16.97
CA ILE A 266 -14.30 16.97 -16.70
C ILE A 266 -13.57 17.22 -18.01
N GLY A 267 -12.92 18.37 -18.11
CA GLY A 267 -12.22 18.83 -19.30
C GLY A 267 -10.90 19.53 -18.98
N LYS A 268 -10.46 20.37 -19.92
CA LYS A 268 -9.15 21.03 -19.86
C LYS A 268 -9.06 22.04 -18.70
N LYS A 269 -10.16 22.70 -18.37
CA LYS A 269 -10.23 23.72 -17.30
C LYS A 269 -9.96 23.10 -15.92
N GLU A 270 -10.53 21.94 -15.65
CA GLU A 270 -10.30 21.20 -14.40
C GLU A 270 -8.84 20.77 -14.29
N LEU A 271 -8.21 20.35 -15.40
CA LEU A 271 -6.78 20.05 -15.42
C LEU A 271 -5.93 21.29 -15.10
N GLU A 272 -6.23 22.44 -15.70
CA GLU A 272 -5.48 23.69 -15.48
C GLU A 272 -5.48 24.10 -14.00
N ILE A 273 -6.64 23.98 -13.33
CA ILE A 273 -6.79 24.26 -11.89
C ILE A 273 -5.95 23.31 -11.03
N ILE A 274 -5.80 22.04 -11.44
CA ILE A 274 -5.00 21.05 -10.71
C ILE A 274 -3.50 21.24 -10.98
N THR A 275 -3.13 21.67 -12.18
CA THR A 275 -1.73 21.93 -12.56
C THR A 275 -1.11 23.05 -11.73
N GLU A 276 -1.87 24.12 -11.48
CA GLU A 276 -1.40 25.32 -10.78
C GLU A 276 -0.76 25.07 -9.40
N PRO A 277 -1.37 24.30 -8.46
CA PRO A 277 -0.73 23.94 -7.19
C PRO A 277 0.40 22.91 -7.34
N LEU A 278 0.43 22.10 -8.40
CA LEU A 278 1.51 21.13 -8.63
C LEU A 278 2.81 21.80 -9.11
N THR A 279 2.70 22.93 -9.82
CA THR A 279 3.84 23.69 -10.38
C THR A 279 4.31 24.84 -9.49
N THR A 280 3.57 25.16 -8.42
CA THR A 280 3.88 26.29 -7.54
C THR A 280 4.37 25.78 -6.17
N ASP A 281 5.67 25.96 -5.88
CA ASP A 281 6.30 25.44 -4.66
C ASP A 281 5.67 25.94 -3.35
N THR A 282 4.96 27.07 -3.36
CA THR A 282 4.28 27.64 -2.18
C THR A 282 2.99 26.92 -1.78
N LEU A 283 2.46 26.04 -2.63
CA LEU A 283 1.22 25.26 -2.37
C LEU A 283 1.48 23.77 -2.12
N ARG A 284 2.74 23.34 -2.15
CA ARG A 284 3.16 21.97 -1.81
C ARG A 284 3.20 21.82 -0.28
N VAL A 285 2.13 21.30 0.31
CA VAL A 285 2.02 20.98 1.75
C VAL A 285 2.73 19.66 2.08
#